data_AF-A0A293M643-F1
#
_entry.id   AF-A0A293M643-F1
#
_cell.length_a   1.000
_cell.length_b   1.000
_cell.length_c   1.000
_cell.angle_alpha   90.00
_cell.angle_beta   90.00
_cell.angle_gamma   90.00
#
_symmetry.space_group_name_H-M   'P 1'
#
loop_
_entity.id
_entity.type
_entity.pdbx_description
1 polymer ?
#
loop_
_entity_poly.entity_id
_entity_poly.type
_entity_poly.pdbx_seq_one_letter_code
_entity_poly.pdbx_strand_id
1 'polypeptide(L)'
;MEEHLQSSQRTWLDKLTSLAEENSENQAKVRTQGELIRELTYKVQVLRREREELLALLDVKERAAYLQSCADVADKCYQASFLEVAVLAACVCRGPRQEPCRCAHAVSYKQHQLNNVMEKAKQLEAQLQDSTKTLDIYREAFEVQLARNRQLMRQVTELQSKKDLLAAITPKSKCCNPHKGIIDDLVEKL
;
A
#
# COMPACT_ATOMS: atom_id res chain seq x y z
N MET A 1 17.27 -78.71 0.12
CA MET A 1 16.04 -77.94 0.42
C MET A 1 16.18 -77.18 1.73
N GLU A 2 16.66 -77.81 2.81
CA GLU A 2 16.90 -77.17 4.10
C GLU A 2 17.94 -76.05 4.08
N GLU A 3 19.06 -76.21 3.36
CA GLU A 3 20.10 -75.17 3.27
C GLU A 3 19.60 -73.87 2.63
N HIS A 4 18.71 -73.96 1.64
CA HIS A 4 18.09 -72.80 1.01
C HIS A 4 17.08 -72.10 1.93
N LEU A 5 16.38 -72.86 2.77
CA LEU A 5 15.49 -72.29 3.78
C LEU A 5 16.31 -71.54 4.84
N GLN A 6 17.42 -72.14 5.29
CA GLN A 6 18.32 -71.51 6.27
C GLN A 6 19.00 -70.26 5.72
N SER A 7 19.43 -70.25 4.46
CA SER A 7 20.03 -69.06 3.83
C SER A 7 19.01 -67.92 3.68
N SER A 8 17.78 -68.26 3.29
CA SER A 8 16.67 -67.31 3.22
C SER A 8 16.36 -66.71 4.61
N GLN A 9 16.24 -67.55 5.64
CA GLN A 9 16.01 -67.11 7.02
C GLN A 9 17.10 -66.17 7.53
N ARG A 10 18.38 -66.49 7.28
CA ARG A 10 19.51 -65.61 7.63
C ARG A 10 19.41 -64.26 6.93
N THR A 11 19.15 -64.26 5.63
CA THR A 11 19.01 -63.03 4.84
C THR A 11 17.87 -62.15 5.36
N TRP A 12 16.74 -62.74 5.76
CA TRP A 12 15.62 -62.02 6.33
C TRP A 12 15.93 -61.46 7.73
N LEU A 13 16.66 -62.21 8.55
CA LEU A 13 17.12 -61.74 9.85
C LEU A 13 18.10 -60.56 9.70
N ASP A 14 19.06 -60.64 8.80
CA ASP A 14 20.03 -59.57 8.56
C ASP A 14 19.33 -58.28 8.09
N LYS A 15 18.36 -58.39 7.17
CA LYS A 15 17.53 -57.27 6.73
C LYS A 15 16.71 -56.68 7.87
N LEU A 16 16.11 -57.52 8.72
CA LEU A 16 15.33 -57.07 9.86
C LEU A 16 16.21 -56.31 10.87
N THR A 17 17.40 -56.82 11.16
CA THR A 17 18.37 -56.16 12.04
C THR A 17 18.81 -54.82 11.47
N SER A 18 19.18 -54.76 10.18
CA SER A 18 19.55 -53.52 9.49
C SER A 18 18.43 -52.48 9.54
N LEU A 19 17.19 -52.89 9.28
CA LEU A 19 16.03 -51.99 9.35
C LEU A 19 15.75 -51.51 10.79
N ALA A 20 15.96 -52.37 11.79
CA ALA A 20 15.80 -52.00 13.18
C ALA A 20 16.85 -50.97 13.63
N GLU A 21 18.10 -51.13 13.19
CA GLU A 21 19.19 -50.18 13.41
C GLU A 21 18.88 -48.83 12.74
N GLU A 22 18.52 -48.82 11.46
CA GLU A 22 18.13 -47.61 10.72
C GLU A 22 16.95 -46.90 11.38
N ASN A 23 15.93 -47.64 11.82
CA ASN A 23 14.77 -47.08 12.51
C ASN A 23 15.18 -46.44 13.84
N SER A 24 16.09 -47.07 14.59
CA SER A 24 16.61 -46.52 15.85
C SER A 24 17.40 -45.22 15.62
N GLU A 25 18.22 -45.16 14.58
CA GLU A 25 18.97 -43.97 14.19
C GLU A 25 18.03 -42.83 13.77
N ASN A 26 17.02 -43.13 12.95
CA ASN A 26 16.02 -42.17 12.51
C ASN A 26 15.18 -41.64 13.68
N GLN A 27 14.80 -42.49 14.63
CA GLN A 27 14.13 -42.05 15.86
C GLN A 27 15.02 -41.10 16.68
N ALA A 28 16.32 -41.38 16.80
CA ALA A 28 17.24 -40.47 17.49
C ALA A 28 17.36 -39.12 16.77
N LYS A 29 17.45 -39.12 15.43
CA LYS A 29 17.45 -37.89 14.62
C LYS A 29 16.17 -37.07 14.78
N VAL A 30 15.00 -37.72 14.77
CA VAL A 30 13.72 -37.04 14.98
C VAL A 30 13.63 -36.44 16.38
N ARG A 31 14.10 -37.17 17.41
CA ARG A 31 14.11 -36.66 18.80
C ARG A 31 15.00 -35.43 18.94
N THR A 32 16.23 -35.49 18.43
CA THR A 32 17.18 -34.36 18.48
C THR A 32 16.66 -33.14 17.71
N GLN A 33 16.11 -33.33 16.50
CA GLN A 33 15.46 -32.25 15.75
C GLN A 33 14.25 -31.67 16.51
N GLY A 34 13.45 -32.53 17.15
CA GLY A 34 12.33 -32.09 17.99
C GLY A 34 12.75 -31.32 19.23
N GLU A 35 13.91 -31.62 19.82
CA GLU A 35 14.52 -30.84 20.91
C GLU A 35 14.98 -29.47 20.42
N LEU A 36 15.69 -29.42 19.28
CA LEU A 36 16.13 -28.17 18.68
C LEU A 36 14.95 -27.25 18.33
N ILE A 37 13.86 -27.81 17.76
CA ILE A 37 12.65 -27.04 17.46
C ILE A 37 12.04 -26.48 18.74
N ARG A 38 11.96 -27.27 19.82
CA ARG A 38 11.44 -26.81 21.11
C ARG A 38 12.31 -25.68 21.68
N GLU A 39 13.63 -25.82 21.65
CA GLU A 39 14.56 -24.82 22.14
C GLU A 39 14.47 -23.51 21.34
N LEU A 40 14.42 -23.61 20.01
CA LEU A 40 14.25 -22.45 19.13
C LEU A 40 12.90 -21.76 19.35
N THR A 41 11.83 -22.54 19.51
CA THR A 41 10.49 -22.01 19.79
C THR A 41 10.48 -21.24 21.10
N TYR A 42 11.12 -21.79 22.14
CA TYR A 42 11.27 -21.11 23.43
C TYR A 42 12.08 -19.81 23.28
N LYS A 43 13.24 -19.85 22.60
CA LYS A 43 14.05 -18.65 22.35
C LYS A 43 13.27 -17.56 21.61
N VAL A 44 12.51 -17.93 20.58
CA VAL A 44 11.66 -16.99 19.84
C VAL A 44 10.59 -16.37 20.74
N GLN A 45 9.97 -17.15 21.63
CA GLN A 45 8.97 -16.63 22.57
C GLN A 45 9.60 -15.65 23.58
N VAL A 46 10.78 -15.96 24.12
CA VAL A 46 11.50 -15.08 25.04
C VAL A 46 11.87 -13.77 24.35
N LEU A 47 12.50 -13.83 23.18
CA LEU A 47 12.89 -12.65 22.41
C LEU A 47 11.69 -11.78 22.01
N ARG A 48 10.53 -12.38 21.73
CA ARG A 48 9.29 -11.63 21.46
C ARG A 48 8.83 -10.86 22.69
N ARG A 49 8.86 -11.47 23.88
CA ARG A 49 8.51 -10.81 25.13
C ARG A 49 9.47 -9.67 25.46
N GLU A 50 10.78 -9.91 25.37
CA GLU A 50 11.80 -8.88 25.58
C GLU A 50 11.61 -7.70 24.61
N ARG A 51 11.30 -7.99 23.34
CA ARG A 51 10.94 -6.94 22.37
C ARG A 51 9.71 -6.15 22.81
N GLU A 52 8.66 -6.81 23.27
CA GLU A 52 7.43 -6.13 23.72
C GLU A 52 7.68 -5.25 24.95
N GLU A 53 8.51 -5.71 25.89
CA GLU A 53 8.94 -4.94 27.07
C GLU A 53 9.73 -3.70 26.66
N LEU A 54 10.70 -3.84 25.74
CA LEU A 54 11.44 -2.70 25.21
C LEU A 54 10.54 -1.72 24.45
N LEU A 55 9.56 -2.21 23.68
CA LEU A 55 8.59 -1.36 22.99
C LEU A 55 7.65 -0.60 23.94
N ALA A 56 7.41 -1.13 25.13
CA ALA A 56 6.62 -0.44 26.15
C ALA A 56 7.37 0.74 26.78
N LEU A 57 8.71 0.76 26.71
CA LEU A 57 9.56 1.85 27.20
C LEU A 57 9.71 3.00 26.21
N LEU A 58 9.38 2.79 24.94
CA LEU A 58 9.47 3.82 23.89
C LEU A 58 8.30 4.79 23.94
N ASP A 59 8.53 6.00 23.44
CA ASP A 59 7.43 6.95 23.23
C ASP A 59 6.51 6.48 22.07
N VAL A 60 5.32 7.08 21.97
CA VAL A 60 4.32 6.68 20.97
C VAL A 60 4.81 6.89 19.54
N LYS A 61 5.68 7.88 19.29
CA LYS A 61 6.18 8.21 17.95
C LYS A 61 7.30 7.27 17.53
N GLU A 62 8.25 7.00 18.42
CA GLU A 62 9.34 6.04 18.27
C GLU A 62 8.80 4.62 18.10
N ARG A 63 7.81 4.23 18.91
CA ARG A 63 7.12 2.94 18.77
C ARG A 63 6.43 2.82 17.42
N ALA A 64 5.72 3.87 16.96
CA ALA A 64 5.07 3.87 15.66
C ALA A 64 6.09 3.78 14.51
N ALA A 65 7.17 4.54 14.57
CA ALA A 65 8.25 4.50 13.57
C ALA A 65 8.91 3.11 13.49
N TYR A 66 9.19 2.49 14.64
CA TYR A 66 9.75 1.15 14.69
C TYR A 66 8.80 0.10 14.10
N LEU A 67 7.51 0.11 14.51
CA LEU A 67 6.52 -0.84 13.99
C LEU A 67 6.32 -0.70 12.49
N GLN A 68 6.33 0.54 11.97
CA GLN A 68 6.29 0.81 10.54
C GLN A 68 7.52 0.23 9.83
N SER A 69 8.73 0.44 10.37
CA SER A 69 9.95 -0.13 9.79
C SER A 69 9.95 -1.66 9.80
N CYS A 70 9.40 -2.30 10.84
CA CYS A 70 9.24 -3.75 10.89
C CYS A 70 8.21 -4.24 9.88
N ALA A 71 7.10 -3.52 9.68
CA ALA A 71 6.11 -3.84 8.66
C ALA A 71 6.74 -3.80 7.26
N ASP A 72 7.55 -2.79 6.95
CA ASP A 72 8.25 -2.66 5.67
C ASP A 72 9.26 -3.80 5.43
N VAL A 73 9.87 -4.35 6.48
CA VAL A 73 10.79 -5.50 6.41
C VAL A 73 10.02 -6.81 6.31
N ALA A 74 8.92 -6.95 7.04
CA ALA A 74 8.03 -8.11 6.96
C ALA A 74 7.39 -8.21 5.57
N ASP A 75 6.96 -7.08 5.00
CA ASP A 75 6.50 -7.02 3.61
C ASP A 75 7.59 -7.52 2.66
N LYS A 76 8.83 -7.03 2.77
CA LYS A 76 9.94 -7.52 1.93
C LYS A 76 10.26 -9.01 2.10
N CYS A 77 9.95 -9.61 3.25
CA CYS A 77 10.26 -11.02 3.55
C CYS A 77 9.08 -11.97 3.27
N TYR A 78 7.83 -11.50 3.37
CA TYR A 78 6.60 -12.27 3.16
C TYR A 78 5.86 -11.94 1.85
N GLN A 79 6.24 -10.88 1.14
CA GLN A 79 5.75 -10.55 -0.21
C GLN A 79 6.46 -11.34 -1.31
N ALA A 80 6.89 -12.57 -1.05
CA ALA A 80 7.09 -13.47 -2.18
C ALA A 80 5.71 -13.72 -2.77
N SER A 81 5.33 -12.95 -3.81
CA SER A 81 4.04 -13.14 -4.47
C SER A 81 3.90 -14.60 -4.87
N PHE A 82 2.68 -15.12 -4.98
CA PHE A 82 2.46 -16.49 -5.45
C PHE A 82 3.23 -16.79 -6.75
N LEU A 83 3.39 -15.77 -7.61
CA LEU A 83 4.19 -15.82 -8.81
C LEU A 83 5.70 -15.97 -8.52
N GLU A 84 6.25 -15.27 -7.54
CA GLU A 84 7.66 -15.38 -7.14
C GLU A 84 7.99 -16.74 -6.55
N VAL A 85 7.07 -17.31 -5.75
CA VAL A 85 7.19 -18.68 -5.22
C VAL A 85 7.09 -19.71 -6.35
N ALA A 86 6.16 -19.53 -7.29
CA ALA A 86 6.04 -20.39 -8.48
C ALA A 86 7.30 -20.34 -9.35
N VAL A 87 7.88 -19.15 -9.54
CA VAL A 87 9.14 -18.96 -10.28
C VAL A 87 10.31 -19.66 -9.58
N LEU A 88 10.37 -19.62 -8.25
CA LEU A 88 11.39 -20.36 -7.49
C LEU A 88 11.26 -21.88 -7.67
N ALA A 89 10.02 -22.39 -7.76
CA ALA A 89 9.73 -23.80 -7.92
C ALA A 89 9.84 -24.32 -9.37
N ALA A 90 9.75 -23.44 -10.38
CA ALA A 90 9.77 -23.81 -11.80
C ALA A 90 11.17 -24.17 -12.34
N CYS A 91 12.24 -23.79 -11.62
CA CYS A 91 13.60 -24.15 -12.02
C CYS A 91 13.84 -25.66 -11.89
N VAL A 92 14.27 -26.29 -12.98
CA VAL A 92 14.64 -27.72 -12.99
C VAL A 92 15.98 -27.95 -12.30
N CYS A 93 16.84 -26.93 -12.22
CA CYS A 93 18.09 -27.02 -11.48
C CYS A 93 17.78 -27.09 -9.98
N ARG A 94 18.47 -27.98 -9.25
CA ARG A 94 18.38 -28.06 -7.79
C ARG A 94 19.71 -27.66 -7.16
N GLY A 95 19.65 -26.89 -6.09
CA GLY A 95 20.82 -26.60 -5.27
C GLY A 95 21.35 -27.86 -4.56
N PRO A 96 22.59 -27.81 -4.04
CA PRO A 96 23.23 -28.95 -3.37
C PRO A 96 22.47 -29.48 -2.14
N ARG A 97 21.49 -28.72 -1.61
CA ARG A 97 20.62 -29.10 -0.48
C ARG A 97 19.13 -29.14 -0.84
N GLN A 98 18.79 -29.33 -2.11
CA GLN A 98 17.43 -29.19 -2.64
C GLN A 98 16.81 -27.79 -2.45
N GLU A 99 17.64 -26.79 -2.18
CA GLU A 99 17.25 -25.39 -2.15
C GLU A 99 17.06 -24.85 -3.58
N PRO A 100 16.28 -23.76 -3.76
CA PRO A 100 16.14 -23.10 -5.05
C PRO A 100 17.52 -22.72 -5.63
N CYS A 101 17.69 -23.05 -6.91
CA CYS A 101 18.92 -22.79 -7.67
C CYS A 101 19.19 -21.26 -7.78
N ARG A 102 20.44 -20.84 -8.05
CA ARG A 102 20.76 -19.41 -8.26
C ARG A 102 20.01 -18.78 -9.44
N CYS A 103 19.70 -19.57 -10.47
CA CYS A 103 18.88 -19.10 -11.59
C CYS A 103 17.43 -18.82 -11.16
N ALA A 104 16.81 -19.67 -10.32
CA ALA A 104 15.50 -19.42 -9.73
C ALA A 104 15.48 -18.11 -8.96
N HIS A 105 16.48 -17.88 -8.11
CA HIS A 105 16.58 -16.63 -7.36
C HIS A 105 16.74 -15.40 -8.25
N ALA A 106 17.57 -15.48 -9.30
CA ALA A 106 17.75 -14.38 -10.24
C ALA A 106 16.44 -14.04 -10.98
N VAL A 107 15.70 -15.06 -11.43
CA VAL A 107 14.42 -14.86 -12.15
C VAL A 107 13.35 -14.36 -11.18
N SER A 108 13.25 -14.92 -9.98
CA SER A 108 12.32 -14.47 -8.93
C SER A 108 12.56 -12.99 -8.58
N TYR A 109 13.82 -12.58 -8.40
CA TYR A 109 14.19 -11.20 -8.15
C TYR A 109 13.81 -10.27 -9.33
N LYS A 110 14.02 -10.70 -10.57
CA LYS A 110 13.62 -9.93 -11.75
C LYS A 110 12.11 -9.82 -11.89
N GLN A 111 11.38 -10.89 -11.57
CA GLN A 111 9.93 -10.88 -11.55
C GLN A 111 9.39 -9.91 -10.50
N HIS A 112 9.99 -9.88 -9.30
CA HIS A 112 9.67 -8.92 -8.26
C HIS A 112 9.86 -7.47 -8.75
N GLN A 113 11.01 -7.18 -9.38
CA GLN A 113 11.28 -5.87 -9.98
C GLN A 113 10.24 -5.48 -11.03
N LEU A 114 9.87 -6.41 -11.90
CA LEU A 114 8.89 -6.20 -12.97
C LEU A 114 7.50 -5.92 -12.39
N ASN A 115 7.06 -6.70 -11.40
CA ASN A 115 5.79 -6.50 -10.71
C ASN A 115 5.70 -5.11 -10.07
N ASN A 116 6.76 -4.68 -9.38
CA ASN A 116 6.82 -3.35 -8.76
C ASN A 116 6.70 -2.22 -9.80
N VAL A 117 7.35 -2.36 -10.95
CA VAL A 117 7.26 -1.35 -12.03
C VAL A 117 5.87 -1.35 -12.65
N MET A 118 5.28 -2.51 -12.91
CA MET A 118 3.92 -2.62 -13.44
C MET A 118 2.89 -1.99 -12.50
N GLU A 119 3.01 -2.22 -11.20
CA GLU A 119 2.06 -1.65 -10.23
C GLU A 119 2.15 -0.13 -10.20
N LYS A 120 3.36 0.43 -10.23
CA LYS A 120 3.57 1.88 -10.35
C LYS A 120 2.99 2.43 -11.65
N ALA A 121 3.15 1.73 -12.78
CA ALA A 121 2.57 2.15 -14.05
C ALA A 121 1.04 2.22 -13.98
N LYS A 122 0.38 1.19 -13.42
CA LYS A 122 -1.07 1.18 -13.22
C LYS A 122 -1.55 2.32 -12.33
N GLN A 123 -0.82 2.61 -11.24
CA GLN A 123 -1.15 3.72 -10.35
C GLN A 123 -1.06 5.07 -11.07
N LEU A 124 -0.02 5.27 -11.88
CA LEU A 124 0.12 6.48 -12.70
C LEU A 124 -0.97 6.60 -13.76
N GLU A 125 -1.35 5.50 -14.40
CA GLU A 125 -2.47 5.48 -15.35
C GLU A 125 -3.79 5.85 -14.67
N ALA A 126 -4.06 5.30 -13.48
CA ALA A 126 -5.25 5.65 -12.70
C ALA A 126 -5.24 7.15 -12.30
N GLN A 127 -4.11 7.67 -11.83
CA GLN A 127 -3.96 9.09 -11.52
C GLN A 127 -4.17 9.99 -12.74
N LEU A 128 -3.65 9.57 -13.90
CA LEU A 128 -3.86 10.31 -15.15
C LEU A 128 -5.33 10.34 -15.52
N GLN A 129 -6.03 9.19 -15.46
CA GLN A 129 -7.46 9.12 -15.72
C GLN A 129 -8.27 10.02 -14.79
N ASP A 130 -7.94 10.03 -13.49
CA ASP A 130 -8.63 10.89 -12.53
C ASP A 130 -8.33 12.38 -12.76
N SER A 131 -7.10 12.73 -13.15
CA SER A 131 -6.77 14.09 -13.55
C SER A 131 -7.58 14.52 -14.78
N THR A 132 -7.73 13.66 -15.78
CA THR A 132 -8.52 13.94 -16.99
C THR A 132 -9.98 14.17 -16.65
N LYS A 133 -10.59 13.30 -15.84
CA LYS A 133 -11.97 13.49 -15.35
C LYS A 133 -12.12 14.82 -14.61
N THR A 134 -11.13 15.16 -13.79
CA THR A 134 -11.15 16.40 -13.02
C THR A 134 -11.07 17.63 -13.94
N LEU A 135 -10.24 17.59 -14.97
CA LEU A 135 -10.16 18.64 -15.99
C LEU A 135 -11.49 18.82 -16.73
N ASP A 136 -12.16 17.73 -17.08
CA ASP A 136 -13.47 17.78 -17.75
C ASP A 136 -14.54 18.42 -16.85
N ILE A 137 -14.57 18.07 -15.56
CA ILE A 137 -15.47 18.68 -14.57
C ILE A 137 -15.22 20.19 -14.46
N TYR A 138 -13.94 20.60 -14.36
CA TYR A 138 -13.61 22.02 -14.29
C TYR A 138 -14.01 22.75 -15.56
N ARG A 139 -13.74 22.17 -16.72
CA ARG A 139 -14.13 22.74 -18.01
C ARG A 139 -15.64 22.97 -18.07
N GLU A 140 -16.44 21.97 -17.72
CA GLU A 140 -17.90 22.09 -17.71
C GLU A 140 -18.37 23.17 -16.72
N ALA A 141 -17.82 23.19 -15.51
CA ALA A 141 -18.12 24.22 -14.51
C ALA A 141 -17.79 25.64 -15.02
N PHE A 142 -16.65 25.80 -15.70
CA PHE A 142 -16.26 27.06 -16.33
C PHE A 142 -17.23 27.46 -17.45
N GLU A 143 -17.65 26.53 -18.30
CA GLU A 143 -18.62 26.79 -19.37
C GLU A 143 -19.98 27.24 -18.81
N VAL A 144 -20.47 26.58 -17.76
CA VAL A 144 -21.70 26.96 -17.04
C VAL A 144 -21.56 28.37 -16.44
N GLN A 145 -20.42 28.66 -15.80
CA GLN A 145 -20.19 29.96 -15.17
C GLN A 145 -20.09 31.09 -16.21
N LEU A 146 -19.46 30.84 -17.37
CA LEU A 146 -19.41 31.77 -18.49
C LEU A 146 -20.80 32.05 -19.05
N ALA A 147 -21.63 31.02 -19.22
CA ALA A 147 -23.01 31.17 -19.70
C ALA A 147 -23.84 32.03 -18.73
N ARG A 148 -23.72 31.77 -17.41
CA ARG A 148 -24.39 32.55 -16.36
C ARG A 148 -23.90 34.01 -16.34
N ASN A 149 -22.61 34.25 -16.48
CA ASN A 149 -22.04 35.60 -16.50
C ASN A 149 -22.52 36.39 -17.73
N ARG A 150 -22.51 35.78 -18.92
CA ARG A 150 -23.08 36.39 -20.14
C ARG A 150 -24.55 36.78 -19.94
N GLN A 151 -25.33 35.92 -19.28
CA GLN A 151 -26.73 36.22 -18.98
C GLN A 151 -26.89 37.40 -18.02
N LEU A 152 -26.11 37.44 -16.93
CA LEU A 152 -26.11 38.55 -15.99
C LEU A 152 -25.70 39.87 -16.65
N MET A 153 -24.67 39.86 -17.51
CA MET A 153 -24.26 41.06 -18.25
C MET A 153 -25.39 41.61 -19.13
N ARG A 154 -26.14 40.75 -19.83
CA ARG A 154 -27.32 41.19 -20.60
C ARG A 154 -28.36 41.85 -19.71
N GLN A 155 -28.68 41.23 -18.56
CA GLN A 155 -29.65 41.79 -17.61
C GLN A 155 -29.20 43.15 -17.07
N VAL A 156 -27.91 43.32 -16.76
CA VAL A 156 -27.36 44.60 -16.32
C VAL A 156 -27.51 45.66 -17.42
N THR A 157 -27.19 45.33 -18.67
CA THR A 157 -27.35 46.28 -19.79
C THR A 157 -28.81 46.67 -20.02
N GLU A 158 -29.75 45.74 -19.87
CA GLU A 158 -31.19 46.02 -19.97
C GLU A 158 -31.70 46.91 -18.83
N LEU A 159 -31.20 46.69 -17.61
CA LEU A 159 -31.57 47.52 -16.46
C LEU A 159 -30.96 48.92 -16.58
N GLN A 160 -29.74 49.04 -17.10
CA GLN A 160 -29.11 50.33 -17.40
C GLN A 160 -29.90 51.11 -18.45
N SER A 161 -30.28 50.47 -19.57
CA SER A 161 -31.08 51.15 -20.60
C SER A 161 -32.46 51.57 -20.08
N LYS A 162 -33.13 50.74 -19.28
CA LYS A 162 -34.39 51.11 -18.60
C LYS A 162 -34.21 52.28 -17.64
N LYS A 163 -33.12 52.30 -16.87
CA LYS A 163 -32.80 53.41 -15.95
C LYS A 163 -32.55 54.71 -16.71
N ASP A 164 -31.84 54.65 -17.83
CA ASP A 164 -31.55 55.82 -18.67
C ASP A 164 -32.83 56.38 -19.32
N LEU A 165 -33.72 55.50 -19.78
CA LEU A 165 -35.06 55.87 -20.26
C LEU A 165 -35.91 56.53 -19.15
N LEU A 166 -35.91 55.97 -17.94
CA LEU A 166 -36.62 56.56 -16.80
C LEU A 166 -36.04 57.93 -16.42
N ALA A 167 -34.72 58.08 -16.42
CA ALA A 167 -34.05 59.34 -16.16
C ALA A 167 -34.37 60.43 -17.22
N ALA A 168 -34.63 60.04 -18.46
CA ALA A 168 -35.06 60.94 -19.52
C ALA A 168 -36.54 61.38 -19.39
N ILE A 169 -37.39 60.56 -18.76
CA ILE A 169 -38.83 60.82 -18.59
C ILE A 169 -39.13 61.59 -17.30
N THR A 170 -38.33 61.42 -16.24
CA THR A 170 -38.52 62.16 -14.98
C THR A 170 -37.84 63.53 -15.01
N PRO A 171 -38.59 64.65 -14.88
CA PRO A 171 -37.96 65.96 -14.71
C PRO A 171 -37.21 66.00 -13.37
N LYS A 172 -36.00 66.57 -13.35
CA LYS A 172 -35.23 66.86 -12.12
C LYS A 172 -36.07 67.74 -11.20
N SER A 173 -36.81 67.14 -10.27
CA SER A 173 -37.38 67.86 -9.14
C SER A 173 -36.22 68.30 -8.24
N LYS A 174 -35.89 69.60 -8.28
CA LYS A 174 -35.10 70.27 -7.25
C LYS A 174 -35.88 70.15 -5.93
N CYS A 175 -35.61 69.10 -5.17
CA CYS A 175 -35.98 69.07 -3.76
C CYS A 175 -34.81 69.64 -2.96
N CYS A 176 -34.98 70.88 -2.51
CA CYS A 176 -34.10 71.52 -1.53
C CYS A 176 -34.11 70.69 -0.24
N ASN A 177 -32.97 70.07 0.12
CA ASN A 177 -32.78 69.48 1.44
C ASN A 177 -31.68 70.28 2.18
N PRO A 178 -32.00 71.00 3.26
CA PRO A 178 -31.09 71.96 3.90
C PRO A 178 -30.02 71.32 4.82
N HIS A 179 -29.89 70.00 4.90
CA HIS A 179 -29.02 69.34 5.89
C HIS A 179 -27.73 68.69 5.36
N LYS A 180 -27.36 68.92 4.09
CA LYS A 180 -26.11 68.34 3.55
C LYS A 180 -24.81 68.96 4.07
N GLY A 181 -24.85 70.11 4.74
CA GLY A 181 -23.64 70.77 5.24
C GLY A 181 -23.07 70.22 6.56
N ILE A 182 -23.77 69.34 7.28
CA ILE A 182 -23.36 68.95 8.65
C ILE A 182 -22.55 67.64 8.68
N ILE A 183 -22.70 66.78 7.67
CA ILE A 183 -22.03 65.46 7.66
C ILE A 183 -20.61 65.56 7.11
N ASP A 184 -20.34 66.50 6.20
CA ASP A 184 -19.00 66.66 5.61
C ASP A 184 -17.99 67.27 6.62
N ASP A 185 -18.45 68.06 7.61
CA ASP A 185 -17.59 68.65 8.66
C ASP A 185 -17.11 67.64 9.73
N LEU A 186 -17.68 66.43 9.79
CA LEU A 186 -17.32 65.40 10.77
C LEU A 186 -16.27 64.41 10.26
N VAL A 187 -15.97 64.42 8.96
CA VAL A 187 -14.97 63.52 8.35
C VAL A 187 -13.57 64.16 8.27
N GLU A 188 -13.46 65.48 8.44
CA GLU A 188 -12.16 66.19 8.43
C GLU A 188 -11.50 66.34 9.82
N LYS A 189 -12.07 65.74 10.88
CA LYS A 189 -11.52 65.80 12.26
C LYS A 189 -11.30 64.44 12.93
N LEU A 190 -11.06 63.38 12.15
CA LEU A 190 -10.53 62.09 12.61
C LEU A 190 -9.27 61.74 11.82
#